data_AF-A0AB74BKM2-F1
#
_entry.id   AF-A0AB74BKM2-F1
#
_cell.length_a   1.000
_cell.length_b   1.000
_cell.length_c   1.000
_cell.angle_alpha   90.00
_cell.angle_beta   90.00
_cell.angle_gamma   90.00
#
_symmetry.space_group_name_H-M   'P 1'
#
loop_
_entity.id
_entity.type
_entity.pdbx_description
1 polymer ?
#
loop_
_entity_poly.entity_id
_entity_poly.type
_entity_poly.pdbx_seq_one_letter_code
_entity_poly.pdbx_strand_id
1 'polypeptide(L)'
;FQEYLNQKYNLASPREHVRVDIADAASVLSRYKGDDFYGKNREFKQTLVKQVIEKNVTTREAFYELAATYGETRIRNQGKDNEYVAVKLPGDAKFTNLKETIFHDDFIVRRDLKKEPLDKAIIAQRLTEWPQRAMEIKYVEKATPAFRKRYVAASPEERQQLLAEREQKFYQVHGEHND
;
A
#
# COMPACT_ATOMS: atom_id res chain seq x y z
N PHE A 1 -12.02 -11.60 4.29
CA PHE A 1 -11.06 -10.61 3.80
C PHE A 1 -11.44 -10.17 2.38
N GLN A 2 -11.58 -8.86 2.12
CA GLN A 2 -12.18 -8.34 0.88
C GLN A 2 -11.38 -8.66 -0.40
N GLU A 3 -10.06 -8.49 -0.40
CA GLU A 3 -9.24 -8.70 -1.61
C GLU A 3 -9.28 -10.15 -2.12
N TYR A 4 -9.54 -11.12 -1.24
CA TYR A 4 -9.79 -12.51 -1.66
C TYR A 4 -11.04 -12.63 -2.53
N LEU A 5 -12.16 -12.00 -2.11
CA LEU A 5 -13.40 -12.02 -2.87
C LEU A 5 -13.25 -11.27 -4.19
N ASN A 6 -12.55 -10.13 -4.18
CA ASN A 6 -12.29 -9.35 -5.37
C ASN A 6 -11.56 -10.17 -6.44
N GLN A 7 -10.47 -10.84 -6.08
CA GLN A 7 -9.72 -11.65 -7.04
C GLN A 7 -10.46 -12.94 -7.44
N LYS A 8 -11.18 -13.59 -6.50
CA LYS A 8 -11.89 -14.83 -6.78
C LYS A 8 -13.06 -14.63 -7.75
N TYR A 9 -13.78 -13.52 -7.63
CA TYR A 9 -15.00 -13.25 -8.38
C TYR A 9 -14.85 -12.11 -9.39
N ASN A 10 -13.62 -11.65 -9.65
CA ASN A 10 -13.31 -10.55 -10.55
C ASN A 10 -14.12 -9.27 -10.24
N LEU A 11 -14.20 -8.92 -8.94
CA LEU A 11 -14.83 -7.70 -8.47
C LEU A 11 -13.81 -6.57 -8.38
N ALA A 12 -14.26 -5.34 -8.58
CA ALA A 12 -13.42 -4.15 -8.54
C ALA A 12 -12.69 -4.02 -7.19
N SER A 13 -11.38 -3.80 -7.25
CA SER A 13 -10.56 -3.56 -6.06
C SER A 13 -10.47 -2.07 -5.73
N PRO A 14 -10.46 -1.68 -4.45
CA PRO A 14 -10.05 -0.33 -4.04
C PRO A 14 -8.65 0.08 -4.52
N ARG A 15 -7.83 -0.88 -4.97
CA ARG A 15 -6.51 -0.66 -5.56
C ARG A 15 -6.57 -0.20 -7.02
N GLU A 16 -7.66 -0.49 -7.72
CA GLU A 16 -7.94 -0.03 -9.09
C GLU A 16 -8.60 1.35 -9.11
N HIS A 17 -9.29 1.71 -8.03
CA HIS A 17 -10.01 2.98 -7.91
C HIS A 17 -9.58 3.73 -6.64
N VAL A 18 -8.34 4.19 -6.62
CA VAL A 18 -7.78 4.88 -5.46
C VAL A 18 -8.43 6.26 -5.31
N ARG A 19 -9.23 6.43 -4.25
CA ARG A 19 -9.89 7.71 -3.96
C ARG A 19 -8.88 8.75 -3.48
N VAL A 20 -8.57 9.73 -4.31
CA VAL A 20 -7.58 10.76 -4.00
C VAL A 20 -7.90 12.04 -4.76
N ASP A 21 -7.43 13.16 -4.25
CA ASP A 21 -7.35 14.38 -5.06
C ASP A 21 -6.07 14.31 -5.90
N ILE A 22 -6.22 14.06 -7.19
CA ILE A 22 -5.10 13.89 -8.13
C ILE A 22 -4.33 15.20 -8.40
N ALA A 23 -4.94 16.35 -8.10
CA ALA A 23 -4.30 17.65 -8.24
C ALA A 23 -3.45 18.02 -7.01
N ASP A 24 -3.66 17.36 -5.88
CA ASP A 24 -2.88 17.57 -4.67
C ASP A 24 -1.80 16.48 -4.51
N ALA A 25 -0.54 16.89 -4.64
CA ALA A 25 0.59 15.99 -4.45
C ALA A 25 0.65 15.39 -3.05
N ALA A 26 0.20 16.09 -2.01
CA ALA A 26 0.16 15.54 -0.66
C ALA A 26 -0.88 14.41 -0.56
N SER A 27 -2.08 14.64 -1.11
CA SER A 27 -3.14 13.63 -1.25
C SER A 27 -2.65 12.40 -2.01
N VAL A 28 -2.03 12.57 -3.19
CA VAL A 28 -1.46 11.47 -3.99
C VAL A 28 -0.38 10.72 -3.20
N LEU A 29 0.59 11.42 -2.64
CA LEU A 29 1.68 10.82 -1.88
C LEU A 29 1.18 10.12 -0.60
N SER A 30 0.09 10.56 0.02
CA SER A 30 -0.49 9.88 1.18
C SER A 30 -0.95 8.44 0.86
N ARG A 31 -1.30 8.18 -0.41
CA ARG A 31 -1.64 6.84 -0.89
C ARG A 31 -0.41 5.98 -1.11
N TYR A 32 0.77 6.57 -1.31
CA TYR A 32 2.06 5.90 -1.41
C TYR A 32 2.76 5.94 -0.04
N LYS A 33 2.58 4.87 0.74
CA LYS A 33 3.16 4.75 2.08
C LYS A 33 4.68 4.62 2.01
N GLY A 34 5.35 4.67 3.16
CA GLY A 34 6.80 4.41 3.25
C GLY A 34 7.26 3.10 2.61
N ASP A 35 6.33 2.15 2.44
CA ASP A 35 6.54 0.89 1.73
C ASP A 35 6.48 1.01 0.20
N ASP A 36 5.79 1.99 -0.39
CA ASP A 36 5.69 2.07 -1.85
C ASP A 36 6.99 2.66 -2.48
N PHE A 37 7.72 3.50 -1.73
CA PHE A 37 9.02 4.05 -2.13
C PHE A 37 10.15 3.54 -1.21
N TYR A 38 10.55 2.27 -1.40
CA TYR A 38 11.67 1.69 -0.66
C TYR A 38 13.03 2.30 -1.04
N GLY A 39 13.91 2.41 -0.05
CA GLY A 39 15.35 2.61 -0.23
C GLY A 39 15.85 4.05 -0.17
N LYS A 40 17.14 4.21 -0.51
CA LYS A 40 17.91 5.46 -0.35
C LYS A 40 17.27 6.68 -1.04
N ASN A 41 16.66 6.49 -2.20
CA ASN A 41 16.24 7.60 -3.08
C ASN A 41 14.74 7.91 -2.99
N ARG A 42 14.14 7.68 -1.82
CA ARG A 42 12.73 7.97 -1.53
C ARG A 42 12.40 9.46 -1.69
N GLU A 43 13.21 10.34 -1.14
CA GLU A 43 12.98 11.80 -1.20
C GLU A 43 12.97 12.31 -2.64
N PHE A 44 13.88 11.79 -3.47
CA PHE A 44 13.90 12.06 -4.91
C PHE A 44 12.57 11.66 -5.57
N LYS A 45 12.09 10.42 -5.34
CA LYS A 45 10.82 9.94 -5.91
C LYS A 45 9.63 10.81 -5.48
N GLN A 46 9.56 11.18 -4.21
CA GLN A 46 8.50 12.04 -3.70
C GLN A 46 8.55 13.44 -4.33
N THR A 47 9.75 14.00 -4.50
CA THR A 47 9.95 15.29 -5.15
C THR A 47 9.56 15.23 -6.62
N LEU A 48 9.92 14.15 -7.31
CA LEU A 48 9.57 13.95 -8.71
C LEU A 48 8.03 13.89 -8.90
N VAL A 49 7.31 13.17 -8.03
CA VAL A 49 5.84 13.13 -8.05
C VAL A 49 5.24 14.53 -7.86
N LYS A 50 5.76 15.32 -6.91
CA LYS A 50 5.31 16.71 -6.71
C LYS A 50 5.49 17.52 -7.98
N GLN A 51 6.67 17.48 -8.60
CA GLN A 51 6.93 18.24 -9.83
C GLN A 51 6.07 17.77 -11.01
N VAL A 52 5.77 16.48 -11.13
CA VAL A 52 4.84 15.95 -12.15
C VAL A 52 3.45 16.56 -12.04
N ILE A 53 2.97 16.77 -10.81
CA ILE A 53 1.66 17.36 -10.54
C ILE A 53 1.72 18.89 -10.71
N GLU A 54 2.68 19.55 -10.06
CA GLU A 54 2.86 21.02 -10.08
C GLU A 54 3.10 21.57 -11.49
N LYS A 55 3.88 20.86 -12.32
CA LYS A 55 4.16 21.25 -13.70
C LYS A 55 3.14 20.70 -14.70
N ASN A 56 2.09 20.02 -14.22
CA ASN A 56 1.08 19.37 -15.02
C ASN A 56 1.65 18.50 -16.17
N VAL A 57 2.64 17.67 -15.84
CA VAL A 57 3.26 16.74 -16.79
C VAL A 57 2.26 15.67 -17.19
N THR A 58 1.84 15.66 -18.45
CA THR A 58 0.76 14.80 -18.98
C THR A 58 1.18 13.94 -20.18
N THR A 59 2.46 13.97 -20.54
CA THR A 59 3.03 13.12 -21.60
C THR A 59 4.22 12.35 -21.07
N ARG A 60 4.51 11.20 -21.68
CA ARG A 60 5.64 10.35 -21.29
C ARG A 60 6.96 11.05 -21.56
N GLU A 61 7.06 11.74 -22.69
CA GLU A 61 8.24 12.49 -23.11
C GLU A 61 8.57 13.58 -22.09
N ALA A 62 7.58 14.39 -21.69
CA ALA A 62 7.77 15.45 -20.69
C ALA A 62 8.14 14.87 -19.32
N PHE A 63 7.62 13.69 -18.97
CA PHE A 63 8.02 13.00 -17.74
C PHE A 63 9.49 12.53 -17.80
N TYR A 64 9.95 12.03 -18.94
CA TYR A 64 11.33 11.59 -19.11
C TYR A 64 12.31 12.77 -19.13
N GLU A 65 11.92 13.88 -19.75
CA GLU A 65 12.67 15.14 -19.69
C GLU A 65 12.78 15.66 -18.25
N LEU A 66 11.67 15.64 -17.50
CA LEU A 66 11.67 15.99 -16.09
C LEU A 66 12.57 15.06 -15.26
N ALA A 67 12.53 13.75 -15.50
CA ALA A 67 13.40 12.81 -14.80
C ALA A 67 14.89 13.06 -15.13
N ALA A 68 15.20 13.47 -16.36
CA ALA A 68 16.56 13.77 -16.81
C ALA A 68 17.17 15.02 -16.14
N THR A 69 16.36 15.92 -15.57
CA THR A 69 16.90 17.06 -14.81
C THR A 69 17.61 16.64 -13.52
N TYR A 70 17.41 15.41 -13.06
CA TYR A 70 17.99 14.89 -11.82
C TYR A 70 19.25 14.05 -12.01
N GLY A 71 19.63 13.70 -13.23
CA GLY A 71 20.81 12.89 -13.50
C GLY A 71 20.75 12.12 -14.82
N GLU A 72 21.69 11.20 -15.00
CA GLU A 72 21.75 10.34 -16.19
C GLU A 72 20.53 9.41 -16.23
N THR A 73 19.84 9.34 -17.37
CA THR A 73 18.65 8.49 -17.53
C THR A 73 18.90 7.31 -18.44
N ARG A 74 18.12 6.25 -18.21
CA ARG A 74 18.09 5.07 -19.09
C ARG A 74 16.66 4.57 -19.19
N ILE A 75 16.19 4.36 -20.42
CA ILE A 75 14.91 3.70 -20.65
C ILE A 75 15.10 2.19 -20.53
N ARG A 76 14.27 1.55 -19.71
CA ARG A 76 14.23 0.10 -19.50
C ARG A 76 13.03 -0.45 -20.24
N ASN A 77 13.18 -1.64 -20.82
CA ASN A 77 12.14 -2.32 -21.60
C ASN A 77 11.59 -1.44 -22.74
N GLN A 78 12.46 -0.69 -23.41
CA GLN A 78 12.03 0.28 -24.43
C GLN A 78 11.15 -0.38 -25.50
N GLY A 79 10.02 0.24 -25.82
CA GLY A 79 9.05 -0.24 -26.80
C GLY A 79 8.15 -1.38 -26.32
N LYS A 80 8.17 -1.74 -25.03
CA LYS A 80 7.27 -2.74 -24.43
C LYS A 80 6.25 -2.07 -23.50
N ASP A 81 5.17 -2.78 -23.17
CA ASP A 81 4.13 -2.30 -22.26
C ASP A 81 4.65 -1.98 -20.85
N ASN A 82 5.76 -2.61 -20.44
CA ASN A 82 6.42 -2.39 -19.16
C ASN A 82 7.67 -1.51 -19.27
N GLU A 83 7.68 -0.58 -20.24
CA GLU A 83 8.70 0.46 -20.37
C GLU A 83 8.70 1.39 -19.15
N TYR A 84 9.89 1.70 -18.63
CA TYR A 84 10.03 2.68 -17.56
C TYR A 84 11.40 3.37 -17.62
N VAL A 85 11.48 4.59 -17.09
CA VAL A 85 12.74 5.33 -16.96
C VAL A 85 13.45 4.98 -15.65
N ALA A 86 14.78 4.91 -15.71
CA ALA A 86 15.64 4.82 -14.53
C ALA A 86 16.57 6.03 -14.50
N VAL A 87 16.85 6.57 -13.31
CA VAL A 87 17.68 7.77 -13.11
C VAL A 87 18.86 7.45 -12.21
N LYS A 88 20.08 7.76 -12.65
CA LYS A 88 21.29 7.71 -11.85
C LYS A 88 21.58 9.11 -11.33
N LEU A 89 21.32 9.32 -10.05
CA LEU A 89 21.51 10.60 -9.38
C LEU A 89 23.02 10.93 -9.25
N PRO A 90 23.39 12.21 -9.17
CA PRO A 90 24.77 12.62 -8.86
C PRO A 90 25.30 11.94 -7.61
N GLY A 91 26.47 11.31 -7.72
CA GLY A 91 27.10 10.57 -6.62
C GLY A 91 26.59 9.14 -6.42
N ASP A 92 25.54 8.70 -7.12
CA ASP A 92 25.08 7.32 -7.06
C ASP A 92 25.82 6.43 -8.06
N ALA A 93 26.25 5.26 -7.59
CA ALA A 93 26.85 4.23 -8.45
C ALA A 93 25.80 3.48 -9.29
N LYS A 94 24.55 3.40 -8.81
CA LYS A 94 23.47 2.61 -9.41
C LYS A 94 22.30 3.49 -9.82
N PHE A 95 21.55 3.05 -10.83
CA PHE A 95 20.31 3.69 -11.24
C PHE A 95 19.18 3.41 -10.25
N THR A 96 18.36 4.43 -10.00
CA THR A 96 17.06 4.34 -9.35
C THR A 96 16.00 4.03 -10.39
N ASN A 97 15.36 2.88 -10.29
CA ASN A 97 14.25 2.54 -11.17
C ASN A 97 12.97 3.25 -10.74
N LEU A 98 12.25 3.88 -11.68
CA LEU A 98 10.93 4.48 -11.48
C LEU A 98 9.86 3.52 -11.98
N LYS A 99 9.72 2.38 -11.29
CA LYS A 99 8.86 1.25 -11.68
C LYS A 99 7.50 1.23 -10.97
N GLU A 100 7.29 2.15 -10.04
CA GLU A 100 6.05 2.25 -9.30
C GLU A 100 4.93 2.76 -10.20
N THR A 101 3.70 2.30 -9.98
CA THR A 101 2.53 2.64 -10.83
C THR A 101 2.28 4.13 -10.99
N ILE A 102 2.71 4.97 -10.04
CA ILE A 102 2.64 6.43 -10.12
C ILE A 102 3.57 7.04 -11.17
N PHE A 103 4.54 6.29 -11.68
CA PHE A 103 5.43 6.71 -12.76
C PHE A 103 5.05 6.09 -14.11
N HIS A 104 3.97 5.31 -14.16
CA HIS A 104 3.45 4.73 -15.40
C HIS A 104 2.45 5.67 -16.06
N ASP A 105 2.16 5.42 -17.33
CA ASP A 105 1.20 6.18 -18.13
C ASP A 105 -0.20 6.28 -17.53
N ASP A 106 -0.64 5.27 -16.77
CA ASP A 106 -1.91 5.34 -16.06
C ASP A 106 -1.97 6.62 -15.23
N PHE A 107 -0.92 6.93 -14.45
CA PHE A 107 -0.89 8.17 -13.70
C PHE A 107 -0.36 9.35 -14.52
N ILE A 108 0.77 9.20 -15.22
CA ILE A 108 1.43 10.32 -15.90
C ILE A 108 0.54 10.89 -17.00
N VAL A 109 -0.02 10.04 -17.85
CA VAL A 109 -0.78 10.46 -19.03
C VAL A 109 -2.27 10.55 -18.73
N ARG A 110 -2.83 9.54 -18.05
CA ARG A 110 -4.29 9.45 -17.82
C ARG A 110 -4.74 10.01 -16.47
N ARG A 111 -3.82 10.38 -15.57
CA ARG A 111 -4.12 10.82 -14.19
C ARG A 111 -4.97 9.82 -13.41
N ASP A 112 -4.82 8.55 -13.73
CA ASP A 112 -5.49 7.42 -13.10
C ASP A 112 -4.54 6.76 -12.10
N LEU A 113 -4.85 6.88 -10.80
CA LEU A 113 -4.03 6.34 -9.74
C LEU A 113 -4.43 4.90 -9.42
N LYS A 114 -3.57 3.96 -9.79
CA LYS A 114 -3.74 2.53 -9.48
C LYS A 114 -2.61 2.00 -8.61
N LYS A 115 -2.90 0.94 -7.88
CA LYS A 115 -1.90 0.13 -7.18
C LYS A 115 -1.89 -1.28 -7.73
N GLU A 116 -0.71 -1.89 -7.76
CA GLU A 116 -0.54 -3.30 -8.12
C GLU A 116 -1.49 -4.19 -7.28
N PRO A 117 -2.14 -5.21 -7.87
CA PRO A 117 -2.96 -6.16 -7.13
C PRO A 117 -2.21 -6.74 -5.92
N LEU A 118 -2.93 -7.02 -4.84
CA LEU A 118 -2.29 -7.65 -3.68
C LEU A 118 -1.86 -9.09 -4.02
N ASP A 119 -0.65 -9.47 -3.63
CA ASP A 119 -0.13 -10.82 -3.86
C ASP A 119 -1.05 -11.88 -3.24
N LYS A 120 -1.36 -12.93 -4.01
CA LYS A 120 -2.19 -14.07 -3.58
C LYS A 120 -1.67 -14.74 -2.32
N ALA A 121 -0.36 -14.83 -2.11
CA ALA A 121 0.23 -15.38 -0.90
C ALA A 121 -0.09 -14.51 0.33
N ILE A 122 -0.02 -13.18 0.19
CA ILE A 122 -0.40 -12.24 1.25
C ILE A 122 -1.90 -12.32 1.53
N ILE A 123 -2.72 -12.44 0.50
CA ILE A 123 -4.17 -12.63 0.64
C ILE A 123 -4.47 -13.90 1.42
N ALA A 124 -3.84 -15.03 1.05
CA ALA A 124 -4.03 -16.31 1.70
C ALA A 124 -3.62 -16.26 3.17
N GLN A 125 -2.44 -15.70 3.47
CA GLN A 125 -1.97 -15.52 4.84
C GLN A 125 -2.98 -14.70 5.67
N ARG A 126 -3.39 -13.52 5.17
CA ARG A 126 -4.34 -12.66 5.87
C ARG A 126 -5.70 -13.30 6.06
N LEU A 127 -6.13 -14.15 5.13
CA LEU A 127 -7.37 -14.90 5.25
C LEU A 127 -7.28 -15.93 6.39
N THR A 128 -6.16 -16.64 6.49
CA THR A 128 -5.89 -17.59 7.59
C THR A 128 -5.83 -16.89 8.95
N GLU A 129 -5.24 -15.69 9.02
CA GLU A 129 -5.14 -14.90 10.25
C GLU A 129 -6.46 -14.21 10.63
N TRP A 130 -7.42 -14.10 9.69
CA TRP A 130 -8.62 -13.27 9.86
C TRP A 130 -9.48 -13.64 11.07
N PRO A 131 -9.74 -14.91 11.42
CA PRO A 131 -10.56 -15.25 12.59
C PRO A 131 -9.98 -14.67 13.88
N GLN A 132 -8.66 -14.79 14.08
CA GLN A 132 -7.99 -14.20 15.23
C GLN A 132 -8.02 -12.66 15.17
N ARG A 133 -7.72 -12.07 14.01
CA ARG A 133 -7.75 -10.60 13.84
C ARG A 133 -9.12 -10.01 14.11
N ALA A 134 -10.20 -10.66 13.70
CA ALA A 134 -11.56 -10.21 13.96
C ALA A 134 -11.87 -10.17 15.47
N MET A 135 -11.44 -11.20 16.21
CA MET A 135 -11.54 -11.22 17.68
C MET A 135 -10.69 -10.12 18.33
N GLU A 136 -9.47 -9.88 17.83
CA GLU A 136 -8.61 -8.79 18.33
C GLU A 136 -9.29 -7.42 18.20
N ILE A 137 -9.90 -7.13 17.04
CA ILE A 137 -10.63 -5.88 16.79
C ILE A 137 -11.81 -5.76 17.76
N LYS A 138 -12.60 -6.83 17.94
CA LYS A 138 -13.80 -6.82 18.78
C LYS A 138 -13.46 -6.69 20.27
N TYR A 139 -12.48 -7.46 20.74
CA TYR A 139 -12.25 -7.69 22.17
C TYR A 139 -10.98 -7.04 22.72
N VAL A 140 -9.95 -6.82 21.92
CA VAL A 140 -8.65 -6.28 22.39
C VAL A 140 -8.56 -4.77 22.18
N GLU A 141 -8.95 -4.25 21.02
CA GLU A 141 -8.82 -2.80 20.72
C GLU A 141 -9.59 -1.92 21.71
N LYS A 142 -10.79 -2.37 22.10
CA LYS A 142 -11.66 -1.70 23.08
C LYS A 142 -11.35 -2.07 24.53
N ALA A 143 -10.29 -2.86 24.77
CA ALA A 143 -9.92 -3.29 26.11
C ALA A 143 -9.15 -2.21 26.88
N THR A 144 -9.05 -2.40 28.20
CA THR A 144 -8.24 -1.55 29.06
C THR A 144 -6.77 -1.56 28.61
N PRO A 145 -6.01 -0.46 28.83
CA PRO A 145 -4.58 -0.42 28.50
C PRO A 145 -3.78 -1.57 29.14
N ALA A 146 -4.14 -1.97 30.36
CA ALA A 146 -3.50 -3.11 31.06
C ALA A 146 -3.72 -4.43 30.32
N PHE A 147 -4.96 -4.71 29.87
CA PHE A 147 -5.25 -5.91 29.09
C PHE A 147 -4.51 -5.91 27.75
N ARG A 148 -4.47 -4.77 27.04
CA ARG A 148 -3.72 -4.65 25.78
C ARG A 148 -2.23 -4.94 25.97
N LYS A 149 -1.62 -4.43 27.04
CA LYS A 149 -0.22 -4.75 27.39
C LYS A 149 -0.02 -6.25 27.66
N ARG A 150 -0.90 -6.89 28.43
CA ARG A 150 -0.87 -8.33 28.69
C ARG A 150 -1.00 -9.13 27.39
N TYR A 151 -1.94 -8.79 26.54
CA TYR A 151 -2.18 -9.47 25.26
C TYR A 151 -0.97 -9.38 24.30
N VAL A 152 -0.34 -8.21 24.22
CA VAL A 152 0.85 -7.99 23.38
C VAL A 152 2.03 -8.84 23.87
N ALA A 153 2.22 -8.95 25.18
CA ALA A 153 3.30 -9.73 25.79
C ALA A 153 3.07 -11.26 25.79
N ALA A 154 1.84 -11.71 25.54
CA ALA A 154 1.45 -13.10 25.59
C ALA A 154 1.97 -13.93 24.41
N SER A 155 2.18 -15.23 24.63
CA SER A 155 2.48 -16.22 23.59
C SER A 155 1.29 -16.39 22.62
N PRO A 156 1.50 -17.00 21.43
CA PRO A 156 0.40 -17.30 20.51
C PRO A 156 -0.74 -18.10 21.17
N GLU A 157 -0.41 -19.10 22.00
CA GLU A 157 -1.37 -19.94 22.71
C GLU A 157 -2.11 -19.15 23.80
N GLU A 158 -1.37 -18.36 24.58
CA GLU A 158 -1.96 -17.48 25.60
C GLU A 158 -2.89 -16.42 24.97
N ARG A 159 -2.55 -15.89 23.79
CA ARG A 159 -3.42 -14.97 23.06
C ARG A 159 -4.75 -15.61 22.69
N GLN A 160 -4.74 -16.86 22.23
CA GLN A 160 -5.98 -17.58 21.92
C GLN A 160 -6.85 -17.76 23.17
N GLN A 161 -6.25 -18.11 24.31
CA GLN A 161 -6.96 -18.22 25.59
C GLN A 161 -7.56 -16.88 26.03
N LEU A 162 -6.77 -15.80 25.96
CA LEU A 162 -7.22 -14.45 26.31
C LEU A 162 -8.38 -13.96 25.43
N LEU A 163 -8.38 -14.30 24.14
CA LEU A 163 -9.50 -13.97 23.24
C LEU A 163 -10.75 -14.77 23.61
N ALA A 164 -10.62 -16.08 23.85
CA ALA A 164 -11.73 -16.94 24.25
C ALA A 164 -12.37 -16.48 25.58
N GLU A 165 -11.56 -16.13 26.58
CA GLU A 165 -12.05 -15.58 27.86
C GLU A 165 -12.86 -14.29 27.65
N ARG A 166 -12.36 -13.39 26.77
CA ARG A 166 -13.04 -12.12 26.50
C ARG A 166 -14.34 -12.31 25.73
N GLU A 167 -14.36 -13.24 24.80
CA GLU A 167 -15.55 -13.63 24.06
C GLU A 167 -16.63 -14.18 24.99
N GLN A 168 -16.28 -15.17 25.83
CA GLN A 168 -17.21 -15.74 26.81
C GLN A 168 -17.79 -14.65 27.72
N LYS A 169 -16.92 -13.79 28.27
CA LYS A 169 -17.36 -12.68 29.12
C LYS A 169 -18.25 -11.68 28.38
N PHE A 170 -17.98 -11.42 27.10
CA PHE A 170 -18.80 -10.51 26.30
C PHE A 170 -20.22 -11.04 26.15
N TYR A 171 -20.39 -12.29 25.75
CA TYR A 171 -21.72 -12.89 25.55
C TYR A 171 -22.44 -13.18 26.88
N GLN A 172 -21.72 -13.46 27.97
CA GLN A 172 -22.32 -13.49 29.32
C GLN A 172 -23.01 -12.17 29.70
N VAL A 173 -22.47 -11.03 29.27
CA VAL A 173 -22.99 -9.69 29.63
C VAL A 173 -24.02 -9.18 28.62
N HIS A 174 -23.88 -9.54 27.34
CA HIS A 174 -24.64 -8.92 26.24
C HIS A 174 -25.61 -9.85 25.50
N GLY A 175 -25.80 -11.09 25.96
CA GLY A 175 -26.71 -12.07 25.34
C GLY A 175 -25.99 -13.05 24.39
N GLU A 176 -26.71 -14.07 23.90
CA GLU A 176 -26.10 -15.24 23.26
C GLU A 176 -25.41 -14.98 21.92
N HIS A 177 -24.43 -15.84 21.64
CA HIS A 177 -23.75 -15.96 20.36
C HIS A 177 -24.75 -16.52 19.35
N ASN A 178 -25.09 -15.75 18.31
CA ASN A 178 -25.77 -16.34 17.16
C ASN A 178 -24.70 -17.02 16.31
N ASP A 179 -24.78 -18.35 16.22
CA ASP A 179 -23.96 -19.21 15.35
C ASP A 179 -24.39 -19.09 13.88
#